data_AF-A0A970V635-F1
#
_entry.id   AF-A0A970V635-F1
#
_cell.length_a   1.000
_cell.length_b   1.000
_cell.length_c   1.000
_cell.angle_alpha   90.00
_cell.angle_beta   90.00
_cell.angle_gamma   90.00
#
_symmetry.space_group_name_H-M   'P 1'
#
loop_
_entity.id
_entity.type
_entity.pdbx_description
1 polymer ?
#
loop_
_entity_poly.entity_id
_entity_poly.type
_entity_poly.pdbx_seq_one_letter_code
_entity_poly.pdbx_strand_id
1 'polypeptide(L)'
;MDITNSTPTCPICPREHLESMYPEEYHRVYPMVKMYTEMYDIPSNPNFFPYPTREAVEHMADCICNSFCTAEETEVNQQFGFGFGRRFLRSFVLVLLIRELLRRRRFF
;
A
#
# COMPACT_ATOMS: atom_id res chain seq x y z
N MET A 1 -52.99 0.51 30.61
CA MET A 1 -52.43 0.96 29.32
C MET A 1 -50.94 1.16 29.58
N ASP A 2 -50.15 0.10 29.40
CA ASP A 2 -48.70 0.14 29.60
C ASP A 2 -48.02 0.50 28.29
N ILE A 3 -47.39 1.67 28.28
CA ILE A 3 -46.64 2.19 27.14
C ILE A 3 -45.24 1.58 27.24
N THR A 4 -44.98 0.53 26.47
CA THR A 4 -43.66 -0.06 26.33
C THR A 4 -42.78 0.86 25.49
N ASN A 5 -41.89 1.60 26.15
CA ASN A 5 -40.81 2.33 25.49
C ASN A 5 -39.80 1.34 24.88
N SER A 6 -39.96 1.03 23.60
CA SER A 6 -38.97 0.31 22.80
C SER A 6 -37.87 1.29 22.38
N THR A 7 -36.81 1.34 23.17
CA THR A 7 -35.56 2.02 22.79
C THR A 7 -34.99 1.33 21.54
N PRO A 8 -34.71 2.04 20.43
CA PRO A 8 -34.09 1.43 19.26
C PRO A 8 -32.62 1.15 19.62
N THR A 9 -32.32 -0.11 19.94
CA THR A 9 -30.95 -0.57 20.09
C THR A 9 -30.29 -0.51 18.71
N CYS A 10 -29.36 0.43 18.52
CA CYS A 10 -28.44 0.39 17.39
C CYS A 10 -27.79 -0.99 17.34
N PRO A 11 -27.73 -1.65 16.16
CA PRO A 11 -26.97 -2.88 16.03
C PRO A 11 -25.56 -2.61 16.52
N ILE A 12 -25.05 -3.48 17.39
CA ILE A 12 -23.69 -3.40 17.94
C ILE A 12 -22.74 -3.54 16.74
N CYS A 13 -22.29 -2.42 16.18
CA CYS A 13 -21.29 -2.42 15.12
C CYS A 13 -19.96 -2.86 15.76
N PRO A 14 -19.39 -4.02 15.41
CA PRO A 14 -18.10 -4.44 15.92
C PRO A 14 -17.07 -3.37 15.57
N ARG A 15 -16.27 -2.94 16.55
CA ARG A 15 -15.17 -2.00 16.30
C ARG A 15 -13.99 -2.79 15.78
N GLU A 16 -13.74 -2.70 14.49
CA GLU A 16 -12.54 -3.24 13.86
C GLU A 16 -11.39 -2.24 13.92
N HIS A 17 -10.15 -2.74 13.93
CA HIS A 17 -8.98 -1.88 13.82
C HIS A 17 -8.92 -1.30 12.41
N LEU A 18 -8.63 0.00 12.27
CA LEU A 18 -8.53 0.64 10.94
C LEU A 18 -7.53 -0.05 10.00
N GLU A 19 -6.50 -0.69 10.56
CA GLU A 19 -5.50 -1.43 9.79
C GLU A 19 -6.05 -2.71 9.14
N SER A 20 -7.06 -3.35 9.76
CA SER A 20 -7.74 -4.52 9.18
C SER A 20 -8.79 -4.13 8.14
N MET A 21 -9.18 -2.86 8.08
CA MET A 21 -10.10 -2.33 7.06
C MET A 21 -9.40 -2.01 5.74
N TYR A 22 -8.05 -2.09 5.69
CA TYR A 22 -7.34 -1.95 4.43
C TYR A 22 -7.64 -3.14 3.51
N PRO A 23 -7.70 -2.89 2.18
CA PRO A 23 -7.96 -3.95 1.22
C PRO A 23 -6.75 -4.89 1.10
N GLU A 24 -6.95 -6.13 0.65
CA GLU A 24 -5.88 -7.15 0.61
C GLU A 24 -4.66 -6.71 -0.21
N GLU A 25 -4.87 -5.93 -1.27
CA GLU A 25 -3.80 -5.40 -2.12
C GLU A 25 -2.85 -4.52 -1.30
N TYR A 26 -3.37 -3.78 -0.31
CA TYR A 26 -2.52 -3.02 0.60
C TYR A 26 -1.65 -3.95 1.44
N HIS A 27 -2.22 -4.99 2.05
CA HIS A 27 -1.46 -5.92 2.89
C HIS A 27 -0.42 -6.72 2.09
N ARG A 28 -0.66 -6.96 0.80
CA ARG A 28 0.33 -7.57 -0.11
C ARG A 28 1.42 -6.59 -0.51
N VAL A 29 1.07 -5.37 -0.91
CA VAL A 29 2.02 -4.38 -1.47
C VAL A 29 2.87 -3.69 -0.41
N TYR A 30 2.27 -3.34 0.73
CA TYR A 30 2.92 -2.51 1.75
C TYR A 30 4.20 -3.13 2.35
N PRO A 31 4.28 -4.44 2.64
CA PRO A 31 5.53 -5.07 3.10
C PRO A 31 6.69 -4.89 2.12
N MET A 32 6.41 -4.97 0.80
CA MET A 32 7.43 -4.77 -0.23
C MET A 32 7.88 -3.31 -0.30
N VAL A 33 6.93 -2.38 -0.29
CA VAL A 33 7.21 -0.92 -0.21
C VAL A 33 8.12 -0.62 0.98
N LYS A 34 7.79 -1.15 2.16
CA LYS A 34 8.59 -0.98 3.37
C LYS A 34 10.00 -1.54 3.20
N MET A 35 10.14 -2.80 2.75
CA MET A 35 11.44 -3.44 2.52
C MET A 35 12.33 -2.65 1.56
N TYR A 36 11.78 -2.20 0.42
CA TYR A 36 12.53 -1.40 -0.56
C TYR A 36 12.94 -0.05 0.04
N THR A 37 12.06 0.63 0.77
CA THR A 37 12.45 1.88 1.44
C THR A 37 13.54 1.68 2.50
N GLU A 38 13.57 0.54 3.21
CA GLU A 38 14.66 0.19 4.14
C GLU A 38 15.99 -0.02 3.44
N MET A 39 15.96 -0.59 2.25
CA MET A 39 17.16 -0.91 1.47
C MET A 39 17.75 0.32 0.77
N TYR A 40 16.90 1.20 0.22
CA TYR A 40 17.34 2.29 -0.64
C TYR A 40 17.37 3.67 0.03
N ASP A 41 16.52 3.95 1.02
CA ASP A 41 16.48 5.24 1.74
C ASP A 41 17.52 5.29 2.86
N ILE A 42 18.80 5.10 2.48
CA ILE A 42 19.95 5.09 3.39
C ILE A 42 20.93 6.24 3.07
N PRO A 43 21.70 6.74 4.05
CA PRO A 43 22.63 7.86 3.83
C PRO A 43 23.69 7.61 2.76
N SER A 44 24.05 6.35 2.54
CA SER A 44 25.04 5.94 1.54
C SER A 44 24.50 5.93 0.10
N ASN A 45 23.21 6.12 -0.11
CA ASN A 45 22.58 6.11 -1.44
C ASN A 45 22.30 7.54 -1.92
N PRO A 46 23.13 8.12 -2.82
CA PRO A 46 22.96 9.49 -3.27
C PRO A 46 21.69 9.71 -4.12
N ASN A 47 21.06 8.64 -4.61
CA ASN A 47 19.81 8.75 -5.38
C ASN A 47 18.57 8.91 -4.49
N PHE A 48 18.69 8.65 -3.18
CA PHE A 48 17.60 8.68 -2.21
C PHE A 48 17.86 9.61 -1.03
N PHE A 49 19.13 9.84 -0.68
CA PHE A 49 19.55 10.73 0.40
C PHE A 49 20.33 11.94 -0.14
N PRO A 50 20.10 13.17 0.39
CA PRO A 50 19.13 13.52 1.43
C PRO A 50 17.68 13.53 0.95
N TYR A 51 17.45 13.66 -0.36
CA TYR A 51 16.14 13.59 -0.98
C TYR A 51 16.21 12.75 -2.25
N PRO A 52 15.15 11.99 -2.58
CA PRO A 52 15.15 11.12 -3.73
C PRO A 52 14.84 11.92 -5.00
N THR A 53 15.43 11.51 -6.11
CA THR A 53 15.01 12.01 -7.42
C THR A 53 13.70 11.37 -7.84
N ARG A 54 12.94 12.06 -8.70
CA ARG A 54 11.67 11.53 -9.22
C ARG A 54 11.90 10.21 -9.95
N GLU A 55 12.95 10.15 -10.77
CA GLU A 55 13.34 8.98 -11.55
C GLU A 55 13.66 7.79 -10.65
N ALA A 56 14.35 8.03 -9.52
CA ALA A 56 14.67 6.96 -8.57
C ALA A 56 13.42 6.38 -7.90
N VAL A 57 12.46 7.25 -7.54
CA VAL A 57 11.17 6.81 -6.96
C VAL A 57 10.33 6.05 -7.98
N GLU A 58 10.23 6.56 -9.21
CA GLU A 58 9.49 5.90 -10.29
C GLU A 58 10.11 4.54 -10.64
N HIS A 59 11.43 4.46 -10.75
CA HIS A 59 12.14 3.22 -10.99
C HIS A 59 11.93 2.20 -9.87
N MET A 60 11.98 2.64 -8.61
CA MET A 60 11.70 1.75 -7.46
C MET A 60 10.25 1.26 -7.46
N ALA A 61 9.30 2.11 -7.84
CA ALA A 61 7.90 1.70 -8.02
C ALA A 61 7.79 0.62 -9.11
N ASP A 62 8.48 0.79 -10.23
CA ASP A 62 8.51 -0.19 -11.32
C ASP A 62 9.13 -1.52 -10.89
N CYS A 63 10.23 -1.50 -10.10
CA CYS A 63 10.83 -2.72 -9.52
C CYS A 63 9.84 -3.49 -8.62
N ILE A 64 9.13 -2.78 -7.75
CA ILE A 64 8.11 -3.37 -6.87
C ILE A 64 6.99 -3.97 -7.71
N CYS A 65 6.45 -3.21 -8.68
CA CYS A 65 5.38 -3.68 -9.56
C CYS A 65 5.79 -4.94 -10.34
N ASN A 66 7.00 -4.96 -10.89
CA ASN A 66 7.50 -6.10 -11.64
C ASN A 66 7.67 -7.33 -10.75
N SER A 67 8.09 -7.16 -9.49
CA SER A 67 8.21 -8.25 -8.51
C SER A 67 6.86 -8.92 -8.21
N PHE A 68 5.76 -8.14 -8.20
CA PHE A 68 4.41 -8.68 -8.07
C PHE A 68 3.95 -9.43 -9.33
N CYS A 69 4.22 -8.88 -10.51
CA CYS A 69 3.84 -9.52 -11.77
C CYS A 69 4.58 -10.85 -11.99
N THR A 70 5.87 -10.93 -11.66
CA THR A 70 6.65 -12.17 -11.82
C THR A 70 6.28 -13.25 -10.80
N ALA A 71 5.74 -12.89 -9.63
CA ALA A 71 5.35 -13.85 -8.59
C ALA A 71 3.97 -14.47 -8.86
N GLU A 72 3.04 -13.72 -9.47
CA GLU A 72 1.68 -14.21 -9.81
C GLU A 72 1.59 -14.86 -11.21
N GLU A 73 2.71 -15.01 -11.94
CA GLU A 73 2.76 -15.73 -13.23
C GLU A 73 2.71 -17.27 -13.07
N THR A 74 2.83 -17.77 -11.84
CA THR A 74 2.53 -19.17 -11.52
C THR A 74 1.04 -19.31 -11.19
N GLU A 75 0.28 -19.61 -12.24
CA GLU A 75 -1.04 -20.25 -12.20
C GLU A 75 -2.19 -19.34 -11.73
N VAL A 76 -3.14 -19.09 -12.64
CA VAL A 76 -4.48 -18.53 -12.36
C VAL A 76 -4.55 -17.01 -12.19
N ASN A 77 -4.30 -16.19 -13.23
CA ASN A 77 -4.93 -14.85 -13.31
C ASN A 77 -4.92 -14.27 -14.74
N GLN A 78 -5.69 -14.88 -15.63
CA GLN A 78 -6.03 -14.34 -16.95
C GLN A 78 -7.30 -13.45 -16.95
N GLN A 79 -7.92 -13.21 -15.78
CA GLN A 79 -9.25 -12.57 -15.70
C GLN A 79 -9.27 -11.11 -15.25
N PHE A 80 -8.19 -10.58 -14.65
CA PHE A 80 -8.13 -9.18 -14.26
C PHE A 80 -7.32 -8.38 -15.30
N GLY A 81 -7.98 -7.48 -16.03
CA GLY A 81 -7.44 -6.75 -17.18
C GLY A 81 -6.00 -6.24 -16.99
N PHE A 82 -5.05 -6.98 -17.56
CA PHE A 82 -3.60 -6.87 -17.38
C PHE A 82 -3.03 -5.49 -17.76
N GLY A 83 -3.77 -4.68 -18.54
CA GLY A 83 -3.39 -3.31 -18.89
C GLY A 83 -3.86 -2.22 -17.91
N PHE A 84 -5.02 -2.41 -17.28
CA PHE A 84 -5.56 -1.47 -16.31
C PHE A 84 -4.94 -1.74 -14.93
N GLY A 85 -4.94 -3.01 -14.48
CA GLY A 85 -4.40 -3.40 -13.18
C GLY A 85 -2.95 -2.96 -12.96
N ARG A 86 -2.08 -3.09 -13.96
CA ARG A 86 -0.66 -2.68 -13.85
C ARG A 86 -0.48 -1.17 -13.68
N ARG A 87 -1.27 -0.35 -14.38
CA ARG A 87 -1.20 1.13 -14.24
C ARG A 87 -1.76 1.61 -12.90
N PHE A 88 -2.84 0.99 -12.44
CA PHE A 88 -3.41 1.29 -11.12
C PHE A 88 -2.49 0.80 -10.00
N LEU A 89 -1.90 -0.38 -10.11
CA LEU A 89 -0.93 -0.91 -9.16
C LEU A 89 0.34 -0.04 -9.11
N ARG A 90 0.87 0.41 -10.25
CA ARG A 90 1.98 1.38 -10.27
C ARG A 90 1.64 2.67 -9.53
N SER A 91 0.46 3.22 -9.80
CA SER A 91 0.01 4.45 -9.14
C SER A 91 -0.19 4.25 -7.65
N PHE A 92 -0.76 3.11 -7.25
CA PHE A 92 -0.95 2.73 -5.84
C PHE A 92 0.38 2.54 -5.11
N VAL A 93 1.31 1.79 -5.69
CA VAL A 93 2.68 1.60 -5.20
C VAL A 93 3.40 2.93 -5.04
N LEU A 94 3.28 3.83 -6.03
CA LEU A 94 3.90 5.15 -5.98
C LEU A 94 3.40 5.98 -4.80
N VAL A 95 2.08 5.99 -4.56
CA VAL A 95 1.47 6.70 -3.41
C VAL A 95 1.96 6.10 -2.09
N LEU A 96 2.03 4.77 -1.97
CA LEU A 96 2.53 4.11 -0.77
C LEU A 96 4.01 4.39 -0.52
N LEU A 97 4.84 4.35 -1.56
CA LEU A 97 6.26 4.69 -1.51
C LEU A 97 6.47 6.13 -1.02
N ILE A 98 5.80 7.10 -1.62
CA ILE A 98 5.91 8.50 -1.21
C ILE A 98 5.48 8.66 0.25
N ARG A 99 4.35 8.06 0.64
CA ARG A 99 3.87 8.11 2.02
C ARG A 99 4.89 7.53 3.00
N GLU A 100 5.52 6.40 2.66
CA GLU A 100 6.51 5.74 3.52
C GLU A 100 7.82 6.54 3.62
N LEU A 101 8.33 7.09 2.52
CA LEU A 101 9.50 7.98 2.51
C LEU A 101 9.24 9.26 3.32
N LEU A 102 8.04 9.85 3.21
CA LEU A 102 7.65 10.99 4.03
C LEU A 102 7.53 10.63 5.51
N ARG A 103 6.99 9.44 5.82
CA ARG A 103 6.87 8.94 7.20
C ARG A 103 8.24 8.80 7.86
N ARG A 104 9.24 8.28 7.14
CA ARG A 104 10.62 8.15 7.62
C ARG A 104 11.28 9.48 7.93
N ARG A 105 10.98 10.51 7.13
CA ARG A 105 11.56 11.86 7.29
C ARG A 105 10.81 12.75 8.28
N ARG A 106 9.51 12.53 8.50
CA ARG A 106 8.71 13.24 9.52
C ARG A 106 9.01 12.80 10.96
N PHE A 107 9.79 11.74 11.15
CA PHE A 107 10.26 11.29 12.46
C PHE A 107 11.66 11.81 12.82
N PHE A 108 12.25 12.69 12.00
CA PHE A 108 13.44 13.48 12.33
C PHE A 108 13.06 14.87 12.83
#